data_AF-A0A835YWT4-F1
#
_entry.id   AF-A0A835YWT4-F1
#
_cell.length_a   1.000
_cell.length_b   1.000
_cell.length_c   1.000
_cell.angle_alpha   90.00
_cell.angle_beta   90.00
_cell.angle_gamma   90.00
#
_symmetry.space_group_name_H-M   'P 1'
#
loop_
_entity.id
_entity.type
_entity.pdbx_description
1 polymer ?
#
loop_
_entity_poly.entity_id
_entity_poly.type
_entity_poly.pdbx_seq_one_letter_code
_entity_poly.pdbx_strand_id
1 'polypeptide(L)'
;MSAPIAREEIIDLHEVVDAEGVRWRSVTEFPNYRVSSVGTIKNHTSGKLLSTHNLTGYTGVALSLGGKQKTLRMHILVAKAYLWRPDDGDYTVDHMNRNMVDNTLENLRWATKSEQARNQASKKPREADGQPPADVEWRPIPASAIEGEHGYEISSKGAWLRYGGTNTRLRTSARKPFLNPATRYCLHTIGGKGYVAHRLVVRAWIGEIPEGHMVDHKNEVRSDNDASNLRIVTRSENGKHSRVVRVAVDQRLERTGDVIATFKSMVDAARETQTKHGSIATSMRNGVRVMAKADGTLYYWSKQGTPPVHKSKTRTWRRAVTQHAVKNGQAIATYKSGNEAAKATGGWTANILLACNRDWGSVLAQNDGKRYFWRFA
;
A
#
# COMPACT_ATOMS: atom_id res chain seq x y z
N MET A 1 -19.04 19.57 -37.08
CA MET A 1 -18.24 20.17 -35.98
C MET A 1 -18.68 19.49 -34.69
N SER A 2 -17.97 18.44 -34.28
CA SER A 2 -18.29 17.70 -33.06
C SER A 2 -17.45 18.22 -31.92
N ALA A 3 -18.12 18.70 -30.87
CA ALA A 3 -17.52 19.17 -29.63
C ALA A 3 -16.77 18.03 -28.90
N PRO A 4 -15.73 18.36 -28.10
CA PRO A 4 -14.90 17.38 -27.43
C PRO A 4 -15.67 16.71 -26.29
N ILE A 5 -15.57 15.38 -26.21
CA ILE A 5 -16.06 14.57 -25.10
C ILE A 5 -15.30 14.97 -23.82
N ALA A 6 -16.04 15.26 -22.75
CA ALA A 6 -15.51 15.74 -21.48
C ALA A 6 -14.63 14.69 -20.77
N ARG A 7 -13.49 15.15 -20.25
CA ARG A 7 -12.46 14.41 -19.51
C ARG A 7 -12.90 14.06 -18.08
N GLU A 8 -13.84 13.14 -17.90
CA GLU A 8 -14.17 12.60 -16.57
C GLU A 8 -14.37 11.07 -16.65
N GLU A 9 -13.27 10.31 -16.61
CA GLU A 9 -13.15 8.93 -16.09
C GLU A 9 -11.80 8.29 -16.49
N ILE A 10 -10.68 8.93 -16.14
CA ILE A 10 -9.39 8.25 -16.04
C ILE A 10 -8.81 8.62 -14.67
N ILE A 11 -8.94 7.72 -13.70
CA ILE A 11 -8.18 7.78 -12.46
C ILE A 11 -6.73 7.48 -12.85
N ASP A 12 -5.97 8.52 -13.20
CA ASP A 12 -4.54 8.41 -13.47
C ASP A 12 -3.75 8.49 -12.15
N LEU A 13 -3.80 7.39 -11.41
CA LEU A 13 -3.05 7.15 -10.16
C LEU A 13 -1.61 6.76 -10.50
N HIS A 14 -0.73 7.74 -10.72
CA HIS A 14 0.67 7.43 -11.01
C HIS A 14 1.46 6.95 -9.77
N GLU A 15 1.11 7.36 -8.55
CA GLU A 15 1.78 6.88 -7.32
C GLU A 15 0.81 6.86 -6.12
N VAL A 16 0.89 5.82 -5.29
CA VAL A 16 0.17 5.71 -4.01
C VAL A 16 1.15 5.33 -2.90
N VAL A 17 1.06 6.02 -1.77
CA VAL A 17 1.86 5.72 -0.58
C VAL A 17 1.00 4.88 0.38
N ASP A 18 1.53 3.77 0.90
CA ASP A 18 0.84 3.00 1.95
C ASP A 18 1.09 3.56 3.36
N ALA A 19 0.43 2.98 4.36
CA ALA A 19 0.52 3.42 5.75
C ALA A 19 1.96 3.34 6.30
N GLU A 20 2.79 2.50 5.69
CA GLU A 20 4.20 2.31 6.01
C GLU A 20 5.13 3.26 5.23
N GLY A 21 4.59 4.23 4.49
CA GLY A 21 5.37 5.20 3.70
C GLY A 21 5.96 4.61 2.41
N VAL A 22 5.61 3.38 2.05
CA VAL A 22 6.10 2.74 0.84
C VAL A 22 5.33 3.28 -0.36
N ARG A 23 6.07 3.79 -1.34
CA ARG A 23 5.50 4.25 -2.60
C ARG A 23 5.17 3.06 -3.48
N TRP A 24 4.05 3.13 -4.20
CA TRP A 24 3.54 2.12 -5.13
C TRP A 24 3.15 2.78 -6.44
N ARG A 25 3.69 2.29 -7.55
CA ARG A 25 3.39 2.78 -8.91
C ARG A 25 2.87 1.64 -9.78
N SER A 26 2.01 1.98 -10.72
CA SER A 26 1.46 1.03 -11.69
C SER A 26 2.56 0.51 -12.62
N VAL A 27 2.50 -0.77 -12.97
CA VAL A 27 3.37 -1.33 -14.00
C VAL A 27 2.71 -1.08 -15.35
N THR A 28 3.29 -0.20 -16.19
CA THR A 28 2.67 0.29 -17.43
C THR A 28 2.17 -0.84 -18.35
N GLU A 29 2.98 -1.88 -18.56
CA GLU A 29 2.62 -3.03 -19.40
C GLU A 29 1.63 -4.01 -18.74
N PHE A 30 1.41 -3.87 -17.42
CA PHE A 30 0.60 -4.78 -16.59
C PHE A 30 -0.25 -3.97 -15.60
N PRO A 31 -1.32 -3.29 -16.07
CA PRO A 31 -2.05 -2.28 -15.30
C PRO A 31 -2.73 -2.80 -14.03
N ASN A 32 -2.97 -4.12 -13.95
CA ASN A 32 -3.50 -4.77 -12.74
C ASN A 32 -2.48 -4.85 -11.61
N TYR A 33 -1.21 -4.49 -11.84
CA TYR A 33 -0.12 -4.67 -10.89
C TYR A 33 0.53 -3.34 -10.51
N ARG A 34 0.99 -3.28 -9.26
CA ARG A 34 1.78 -2.15 -8.74
C ARG A 34 3.06 -2.64 -8.11
N VAL A 35 4.16 -1.96 -8.43
CA VAL A 35 5.50 -2.20 -7.89
C VAL A 35 5.84 -1.14 -6.84
N SER A 36 6.46 -1.57 -5.74
CA SER A 36 6.83 -0.70 -4.63
C SER A 36 8.24 -0.17 -4.74
N SER A 37 8.52 0.97 -4.08
CA SER A 37 9.88 1.51 -3.94
C SER A 37 10.83 0.57 -3.20
N VAL A 38 10.32 -0.39 -2.43
CA VAL A 38 11.12 -1.38 -1.68
C VAL A 38 11.29 -2.73 -2.41
N GLY A 39 10.95 -2.80 -3.70
CA GLY A 39 11.18 -4.01 -4.49
C GLY A 39 10.17 -5.14 -4.29
N THR A 40 8.91 -4.80 -4.00
CA THR A 40 7.79 -5.75 -3.92
C THR A 40 6.72 -5.43 -4.96
N ILE A 41 5.87 -6.40 -5.30
CA ILE A 41 4.82 -6.21 -6.30
C ILE A 41 3.52 -6.87 -5.85
N LYS A 42 2.40 -6.20 -6.11
CA LYS A 42 1.05 -6.69 -5.79
C LYS A 42 0.14 -6.57 -6.99
N ASN A 43 -0.84 -7.46 -7.06
CA ASN A 43 -2.02 -7.23 -7.88
C ASN A 43 -2.88 -6.21 -7.14
N HIS A 44 -3.14 -5.05 -7.75
CA HIS A 44 -3.87 -3.96 -7.10
C HIS A 44 -5.38 -4.22 -7.07
N THR A 45 -5.89 -5.01 -8.02
CA THR A 45 -7.32 -5.38 -8.08
C THR A 45 -7.70 -6.33 -6.94
N SER A 46 -6.86 -7.33 -6.65
CA SER A 46 -7.08 -8.29 -5.57
C SER A 46 -6.37 -7.94 -4.25
N GLY A 47 -5.46 -6.97 -4.27
CA GLY A 47 -4.61 -6.60 -3.12
C GLY A 47 -3.51 -7.62 -2.80
N LYS A 48 -3.41 -8.74 -3.54
CA LYS A 48 -2.49 -9.84 -3.23
C LYS A 48 -1.04 -9.51 -3.61
N LEU A 49 -0.11 -9.72 -2.68
CA LEU A 49 1.34 -9.70 -2.96
C LEU A 49 1.74 -10.94 -3.77
N LEU A 50 2.61 -10.74 -4.76
CA LEU A 50 3.08 -11.83 -5.61
C LEU A 50 4.32 -12.48 -5.00
N SER A 51 4.44 -13.79 -5.22
CA SER A 51 5.67 -14.52 -4.96
C SER A 51 6.74 -14.19 -6.00
N THR A 52 7.99 -14.22 -5.55
CA THR A 52 9.17 -14.03 -6.38
C THR A 52 9.98 -15.32 -6.47
N HIS A 53 10.78 -15.46 -7.53
CA HIS A 53 11.68 -16.61 -7.73
C HIS A 53 13.07 -16.15 -8.18
N ASN A 54 14.06 -17.03 -8.13
CA ASN A 54 15.41 -16.73 -8.60
C ASN A 54 15.49 -16.90 -10.14
N LEU A 55 16.01 -15.89 -10.82
CA LEU A 55 16.32 -15.89 -12.25
C LEU A 55 17.83 -15.63 -12.42
N THR A 56 18.62 -16.67 -12.22
CA THR A 56 20.09 -16.61 -12.37
C THR A 56 20.71 -15.51 -11.49
N GLY A 57 20.35 -15.51 -10.20
CA GLY A 57 20.83 -14.53 -9.22
C GLY A 57 19.98 -13.27 -9.07
N TYR A 58 19.09 -12.98 -10.03
CA TYR A 58 18.14 -11.86 -9.93
C TYR A 58 16.79 -12.29 -9.38
N THR A 59 16.08 -11.37 -8.73
CA THR A 59 14.69 -11.58 -8.31
C THR A 59 13.75 -11.46 -9.52
N GLY A 60 13.02 -12.53 -9.82
CA GLY A 60 12.00 -12.63 -10.86
C GLY A 60 10.57 -12.63 -10.31
N VAL A 61 9.63 -12.12 -11.10
CA VAL A 61 8.18 -12.20 -10.84
C VAL A 61 7.41 -12.50 -12.11
N ALA A 62 6.38 -13.33 -12.00
CA ALA A 62 5.46 -13.64 -13.09
C ALA A 62 4.22 -12.75 -13.03
N LEU A 63 3.96 -11.99 -14.09
CA LEU A 63 2.77 -11.15 -14.25
C LEU A 63 1.89 -11.68 -15.37
N SER A 64 0.57 -11.59 -15.21
CA SER A 64 -0.39 -12.12 -16.18
C SER A 64 -1.30 -11.02 -16.73
N LEU A 65 -1.48 -10.99 -18.05
CA LEU A 65 -2.40 -10.09 -18.75
C LEU A 65 -3.07 -10.82 -19.90
N GLY A 66 -4.41 -10.77 -19.98
CA GLY A 66 -5.17 -11.40 -21.06
C GLY A 66 -4.92 -12.91 -21.21
N GLY A 67 -4.76 -13.63 -20.09
CA GLY A 67 -4.47 -15.07 -20.09
C GLY A 67 -3.03 -15.46 -20.40
N LYS A 68 -2.16 -14.51 -20.77
CA LYS A 68 -0.73 -14.75 -21.02
C LYS A 68 0.09 -14.34 -19.79
N GLN A 69 1.09 -15.16 -19.44
CA GLN A 69 2.01 -14.89 -18.34
C GLN A 69 3.39 -14.50 -18.87
N LYS A 70 4.00 -13.47 -18.28
CA LYS A 70 5.37 -13.03 -18.59
C LYS A 70 6.18 -12.92 -17.30
N THR A 71 7.36 -13.52 -17.31
CA THR A 71 8.31 -13.41 -16.20
C THR A 71 9.22 -12.20 -16.42
N LEU A 72 9.31 -11.33 -15.42
CA LEU A 72 10.05 -10.07 -15.45
C LEU A 72 10.98 -9.97 -14.24
N ARG A 73 12.09 -9.24 -14.40
CA ARG A 73 13.05 -8.99 -13.31
C ARG A 73 12.60 -7.82 -12.45
N MET A 74 12.65 -7.97 -11.13
CA MET A 74 12.12 -7.01 -10.16
C MET A 74 12.81 -5.65 -10.24
N HIS A 75 14.15 -5.61 -10.26
CA HIS A 75 14.90 -4.34 -10.38
C HIS A 75 14.52 -3.53 -11.62
N ILE A 76 14.21 -4.19 -12.75
CA ILE A 76 13.78 -3.50 -13.97
C ILE A 76 12.39 -2.87 -13.76
N LEU A 77 11.47 -3.59 -13.12
CA LEU A 77 10.14 -3.07 -12.81
C LEU A 77 10.22 -1.84 -11.90
N VAL A 78 11.04 -1.90 -10.85
CA VAL A 78 11.25 -0.78 -9.93
C VAL A 78 11.89 0.40 -10.66
N ALA A 79 12.98 0.17 -11.40
CA ALA A 79 13.67 1.25 -12.12
C ALA A 79 12.75 1.92 -13.15
N LYS A 80 12.03 1.16 -13.97
CA LYS A 80 11.07 1.72 -14.95
C LYS A 80 9.94 2.50 -14.29
N ALA A 81 9.53 2.12 -13.09
CA ALA A 81 8.46 2.79 -12.38
C ALA A 81 8.91 4.12 -11.76
N TYR A 82 10.13 4.20 -11.22
CA TYR A 82 10.55 5.32 -10.34
C TYR A 82 11.70 6.16 -10.87
N LEU A 83 12.52 5.62 -11.77
CA LEU A 83 13.73 6.30 -12.26
C LEU A 83 13.51 6.79 -13.67
N TRP A 84 13.79 8.08 -13.89
CA TRP A 84 13.88 8.63 -15.23
C TRP A 84 15.03 7.96 -15.97
N ARG A 85 14.73 7.32 -17.11
CA ARG A 85 15.75 6.74 -17.99
C ARG A 85 16.23 7.85 -18.93
N PRO A 86 17.54 8.11 -19.03
CA PRO A 86 18.05 9.03 -20.05
C PRO A 86 17.73 8.52 -21.46
N ASP A 87 17.40 9.44 -22.37
CA ASP A 87 16.99 9.11 -23.75
C ASP A 87 18.19 8.79 -24.66
N ASP A 88 19.40 9.15 -24.23
CA ASP A 88 20.64 9.14 -25.01
C ASP A 88 21.57 7.97 -24.62
N GLY A 89 21.34 6.80 -25.20
CA GLY A 89 22.31 5.70 -25.18
C GLY A 89 21.82 4.41 -24.53
N ASP A 90 22.76 3.46 -24.41
CA ASP A 90 22.49 2.09 -23.95
C ASP A 90 22.65 1.98 -22.42
N TYR A 91 21.64 2.47 -21.69
CA TYR A 91 21.54 2.32 -20.24
C TYR A 91 20.80 1.05 -19.85
N THR A 92 21.34 0.33 -18.88
CA THR A 92 20.68 -0.78 -18.20
C THR A 92 20.68 -0.56 -16.69
N VAL A 93 19.79 -1.25 -15.98
CA VAL A 93 19.62 -1.08 -14.55
C VAL A 93 20.80 -1.72 -13.80
N ASP A 94 21.42 -0.97 -12.91
CA ASP A 94 22.56 -1.37 -12.08
C ASP A 94 22.18 -1.36 -10.59
N HIS A 95 22.65 -2.37 -9.86
CA HIS A 95 22.59 -2.42 -8.40
C HIS A 95 23.83 -1.74 -7.83
N MET A 96 23.66 -0.56 -7.23
CA MET A 96 24.79 0.22 -6.69
C MET A 96 25.59 -0.55 -5.64
N ASN A 97 24.92 -1.34 -4.79
CA ASN A 97 25.57 -2.20 -3.80
C ASN A 97 26.01 -3.58 -4.33
N ARG A 98 25.75 -3.89 -5.61
CA ARG A 98 26.04 -5.16 -6.30
C ARG A 98 25.31 -6.39 -5.73
N ASN A 99 24.33 -6.18 -4.88
CA ASN A 99 23.47 -7.22 -4.36
C ASN A 99 22.21 -7.35 -5.24
N MET A 100 22.21 -8.34 -6.14
CA MET A 100 21.15 -8.53 -7.14
C MET A 100 19.77 -8.87 -6.57
N VAL A 101 19.67 -9.20 -5.27
CA VAL A 101 18.38 -9.44 -4.59
C VAL A 101 17.84 -8.19 -3.87
N ASP A 102 18.65 -7.15 -3.69
CA ASP A 102 18.24 -5.88 -3.10
C ASP A 102 17.66 -4.96 -4.18
N ASN A 103 16.36 -5.09 -4.43
CA ASN A 103 15.65 -4.33 -5.46
C ASN A 103 15.01 -3.04 -4.91
N THR A 104 15.55 -2.48 -3.82
CA THR A 104 15.11 -1.19 -3.30
C THR A 104 15.45 -0.07 -4.28
N LEU A 105 14.58 0.93 -4.39
CA LEU A 105 14.75 2.07 -5.28
C LEU A 105 16.06 2.80 -4.99
N GLU A 106 16.40 2.94 -3.72
CA GLU A 106 17.62 3.60 -3.23
C GLU A 106 18.89 2.86 -3.64
N ASN A 107 18.79 1.60 -4.07
CA ASN A 107 19.91 0.78 -4.53
C ASN A 107 20.01 0.68 -6.06
N LEU A 108 19.04 1.19 -6.82
CA LEU A 108 18.97 1.04 -8.26
C LEU A 108 19.30 2.34 -8.99
N ARG A 109 19.97 2.23 -10.14
CA ARG A 109 20.21 3.35 -11.06
C ARG A 109 20.22 2.87 -12.51
N TRP A 110 19.99 3.78 -13.46
CA TRP A 110 20.33 3.56 -14.86
C TRP A 110 21.82 3.82 -15.05
N ALA A 111 22.54 2.89 -15.68
CA ALA A 111 23.97 2.99 -15.91
C ALA A 111 24.36 2.35 -17.26
N THR A 112 25.36 2.93 -17.91
CA THR A 112 26.00 2.40 -19.11
C THR A 112 26.84 1.16 -18.79
N LYS A 113 27.18 0.37 -19.81
CA LYS A 113 28.07 -0.80 -19.64
C LYS A 113 29.42 -0.44 -19.02
N SER A 114 29.98 0.72 -19.35
CA SER A 114 31.25 1.19 -18.78
C SER A 114 31.12 1.59 -17.31
N GLU A 115 30.02 2.25 -16.91
CA GLU A 115 29.71 2.57 -15.52
C GLU A 115 29.47 1.32 -14.68
N GLN A 116 28.72 0.35 -15.20
CA GLN A 116 28.53 -0.94 -14.56
C GLN A 116 29.83 -1.71 -14.46
N ALA A 117 30.64 -1.72 -15.53
CA ALA A 117 31.96 -2.33 -15.50
C ALA A 117 32.85 -1.65 -14.45
N ARG A 118 32.82 -0.32 -14.28
CA ARG A 118 33.51 0.37 -13.18
C ARG A 118 32.95 0.01 -11.81
N ASN A 119 31.63 -0.13 -11.70
CA ASN A 119 30.98 -0.64 -10.50
C ASN A 119 31.47 -2.08 -10.22
N GLN A 120 31.74 -2.92 -11.21
CA GLN A 120 32.29 -4.27 -11.00
C GLN A 120 33.82 -4.29 -10.78
N ALA A 121 34.56 -3.45 -11.52
CA ALA A 121 36.02 -3.41 -11.65
C ALA A 121 36.69 -2.63 -10.53
N SER A 122 35.96 -1.75 -9.85
CA SER A 122 36.20 -1.52 -8.44
C SER A 122 35.94 -2.84 -7.72
N LYS A 123 36.86 -3.82 -7.83
CA LYS A 123 37.17 -4.63 -6.66
C LYS A 123 37.21 -3.60 -5.55
N LYS A 124 36.35 -3.73 -4.52
CA LYS A 124 36.59 -2.97 -3.31
C LYS A 124 38.11 -3.09 -3.10
N PRO A 125 38.88 -2.01 -2.86
CA PRO A 125 40.16 -2.24 -2.20
C PRO A 125 39.80 -3.22 -1.09
N ARG A 126 40.40 -4.43 -1.09
CA ARG A 126 40.11 -5.48 -0.09
C ARG A 126 39.83 -4.72 1.18
N GLU A 127 38.56 -4.67 1.62
CA GLU A 127 38.12 -3.60 2.54
C GLU A 127 39.20 -3.50 3.59
N ALA A 128 39.97 -2.40 3.54
CA ALA A 128 41.11 -2.27 4.42
C ALA A 128 40.53 -2.49 5.82
N ASP A 129 41.22 -3.30 6.63
CA ASP A 129 40.86 -3.75 7.96
C ASP A 129 40.52 -2.55 8.87
N GLY A 130 39.37 -1.92 8.62
CA GLY A 130 38.99 -0.66 9.21
C GLY A 130 38.22 -0.95 10.47
N GLN A 131 38.64 -0.39 11.59
CA GLN A 131 37.93 -0.47 12.86
C GLN A 131 36.41 -0.26 12.62
N PRO A 132 35.52 -1.06 13.22
CA PRO A 132 34.10 -0.75 13.20
C PRO A 132 33.86 0.69 13.66
N PRO A 133 32.80 1.36 13.17
CA PRO A 133 32.51 2.75 13.55
C PRO A 133 32.57 2.91 15.07
N ALA A 134 33.49 3.74 15.55
CA ALA A 134 33.77 3.90 16.98
C ALA A 134 32.62 4.58 17.74
N ASP A 135 31.74 5.27 17.02
CA ASP A 135 30.53 5.93 17.50
C ASP A 135 29.33 4.99 17.61
N VAL A 136 29.46 3.74 17.16
CA VAL A 136 28.41 2.73 17.24
C VAL A 136 28.72 1.78 18.39
N GLU A 137 27.79 1.66 19.34
CA GLU A 137 27.86 0.63 20.36
C GLU A 137 27.51 -0.74 19.74
N TRP A 138 28.36 -1.73 20.00
CA TRP A 138 28.22 -3.10 19.54
C TRP A 138 28.01 -4.03 20.73
N ARG A 139 27.07 -4.96 20.62
CA ARG A 139 26.80 -5.95 21.66
C ARG A 139 26.93 -7.37 21.11
N PRO A 140 27.45 -8.32 21.89
CA PRO A 140 27.58 -9.70 21.46
C PRO A 140 26.21 -10.30 21.14
N ILE A 141 26.11 -11.00 20.01
CA ILE A 141 24.95 -11.83 19.70
C ILE A 141 25.09 -13.11 20.54
N PRO A 142 24.13 -13.44 21.42
CA PRO A 142 24.21 -14.66 22.22
C PRO A 142 24.32 -15.89 21.32
N ALA A 143 25.23 -16.82 21.62
CA ALA A 143 25.41 -18.05 20.83
C ALA A 143 24.12 -18.88 20.74
N SER A 144 23.29 -18.84 21.79
CA SER A 144 21.95 -19.45 21.81
C SER A 144 20.98 -18.87 20.77
N ALA A 145 21.21 -17.64 20.30
CA ALA A 145 20.42 -17.00 19.25
C ALA A 145 20.90 -17.35 17.83
N ILE A 146 22.11 -17.91 17.69
CA ILE A 146 22.78 -18.22 16.42
C ILE A 146 23.32 -19.65 16.39
N GLU A 147 22.57 -20.60 16.97
CA GLU A 147 22.86 -22.04 16.88
C GLU A 147 24.29 -22.44 17.30
N GLY A 148 24.84 -21.78 18.32
CA GLY A 148 26.18 -22.06 18.84
C GLY A 148 27.32 -21.37 18.09
N GLU A 149 27.03 -20.55 17.09
CA GLU A 149 28.04 -19.68 16.48
C GLU A 149 28.54 -18.63 17.49
N HIS A 150 29.81 -18.28 17.40
CA HIS A 150 30.47 -17.34 18.31
C HIS A 150 31.21 -16.24 17.55
N GLY A 151 31.56 -15.16 18.26
CA GLY A 151 32.34 -14.07 17.71
C GLY A 151 31.53 -13.17 16.77
N TYR A 152 30.25 -12.92 17.07
CA TYR A 152 29.42 -11.99 16.33
C TYR A 152 28.86 -10.91 17.25
N GLU A 153 28.80 -9.67 16.78
CA GLU A 153 28.24 -8.53 17.50
C GLU A 153 27.23 -7.78 16.64
N ILE A 154 26.25 -7.12 17.26
CA ILE A 154 25.18 -6.39 16.59
C ILE A 154 24.94 -5.03 17.24
N SER A 155 24.77 -4.02 16.40
CA SER A 155 24.36 -2.66 16.80
C SER A 155 22.88 -2.57 17.12
N SER A 156 22.45 -1.50 17.80
CA SER A 156 21.04 -1.25 18.13
C SER A 156 20.16 -1.15 16.89
N LYS A 157 20.70 -0.69 15.75
CA LYS A 157 20.00 -0.58 14.46
C LYS A 157 19.98 -1.89 13.65
N GLY A 158 20.59 -2.94 14.18
CA GLY A 158 20.60 -4.26 13.58
C GLY A 158 21.64 -4.47 12.49
N ALA A 159 22.70 -3.66 12.39
CA ALA A 159 23.89 -4.05 11.62
C ALA A 159 24.77 -4.97 12.48
N TRP A 160 25.44 -5.98 11.89
CA TRP A 160 26.33 -6.90 12.63
C TRP A 160 27.74 -7.03 12.05
N LEU A 161 28.69 -7.43 12.89
CA LEU A 161 30.08 -7.73 12.55
C LEU A 161 30.55 -9.07 13.16
N ARG A 162 31.69 -9.60 12.71
CA ARG A 162 32.33 -10.78 13.29
C ARG A 162 33.68 -10.40 13.91
N TYR A 163 33.91 -10.78 15.17
CA TYR A 163 35.15 -10.57 15.90
C TYR A 163 35.85 -11.92 16.20
N GLY A 164 37.16 -11.99 15.94
CA GLY A 164 38.03 -13.10 16.35
C GLY A 164 37.96 -14.39 15.51
N GLY A 165 39.05 -14.70 14.80
CA GLY A 165 39.30 -16.00 14.17
C GLY A 165 40.77 -16.11 13.72
N THR A 166 41.35 -17.31 13.76
CA THR A 166 42.77 -17.62 13.47
C THR A 166 43.21 -17.40 12.01
N ASN A 167 42.33 -16.86 11.17
CA ASN A 167 42.66 -16.36 9.84
C ASN A 167 42.45 -14.85 9.86
N THR A 168 43.56 -14.13 9.95
CA THR A 168 43.74 -12.72 10.27
C THR A 168 43.11 -11.77 9.25
N ARG A 169 41.78 -11.76 9.15
CA ARG A 169 41.01 -10.69 8.49
C ARG A 169 39.71 -10.47 9.25
N LEU A 170 39.68 -9.42 10.06
CA LEU A 170 38.44 -8.88 10.59
C LEU A 170 37.57 -8.47 9.40
N ARG A 171 36.41 -9.12 9.23
CA ARG A 171 35.38 -8.60 8.33
C ARG A 171 34.62 -7.53 9.10
N THR A 172 35.23 -6.36 9.25
CA THR A 172 34.71 -5.23 10.02
C THR A 172 33.57 -4.48 9.31
N SER A 173 33.27 -4.81 8.05
CA SER A 173 32.12 -4.21 7.38
C SER A 173 30.82 -4.73 7.98
N ALA A 174 30.19 -3.84 8.76
CA ALA A 174 28.87 -4.02 9.32
C ALA A 174 27.89 -4.44 8.21
N ARG A 175 27.40 -5.68 8.28
CA ARG A 175 26.41 -6.19 7.33
C ARG A 175 25.03 -5.70 7.74
N LYS A 176 24.39 -4.98 6.83
CA LYS A 176 22.99 -4.55 6.97
C LYS A 176 22.06 -5.72 6.63
N PRO A 177 20.91 -5.83 7.31
CA PRO A 177 19.96 -6.89 7.00
C PRO A 177 19.23 -6.57 5.68
N PHE A 178 18.79 -7.60 4.97
CA PHE A 178 17.99 -7.45 3.76
C PHE A 178 16.52 -7.73 4.03
N LEU A 179 15.61 -7.01 3.38
CA LEU A 179 14.17 -7.22 3.54
C LEU A 179 13.73 -8.51 2.84
N ASN A 180 13.08 -9.43 3.56
CA ASN A 180 12.43 -10.59 2.93
C ASN A 180 11.06 -10.17 2.34
N PRO A 181 10.83 -10.30 1.03
CA PRO A 181 9.57 -9.87 0.40
C PRO A 181 8.33 -10.62 0.89
N ALA A 182 8.47 -11.90 1.25
CA ALA A 182 7.35 -12.78 1.63
C ALA A 182 6.92 -12.55 3.08
N THR A 183 7.87 -12.44 4.00
CA THR A 183 7.58 -12.27 5.44
C THR A 183 7.61 -10.81 5.89
N ARG A 184 8.16 -9.92 5.05
CA ARG A 184 8.37 -8.49 5.32
C ARG A 184 9.29 -8.19 6.50
N TYR A 185 9.99 -9.20 7.04
CA TYR A 185 11.02 -9.03 8.05
C TYR A 185 12.40 -8.93 7.42
N CYS A 186 13.27 -8.14 8.02
CA CYS A 186 14.67 -8.10 7.61
C CYS A 186 15.43 -9.34 8.12
N LEU A 187 16.31 -9.88 7.29
CA LEU A 187 17.09 -11.08 7.55
C LEU A 187 18.59 -10.81 7.49
N HIS A 188 19.33 -11.56 8.29
CA HIS A 188 20.78 -11.66 8.27
C HIS A 188 21.24 -13.05 7.88
N THR A 189 22.44 -13.16 7.31
CA THR A 189 23.09 -14.44 7.05
C THR A 189 24.35 -14.56 7.91
N ILE A 190 24.30 -15.38 8.96
CA ILE A 190 25.40 -15.63 9.91
C ILE A 190 25.76 -17.12 9.81
N GLY A 191 27.06 -17.46 9.71
CA GLY A 191 27.47 -18.86 9.54
C GLY A 191 26.86 -19.59 8.33
N GLY A 192 26.39 -18.85 7.31
CA GLY A 192 25.65 -19.41 6.16
C GLY A 192 24.16 -19.68 6.42
N LYS A 193 23.65 -19.42 7.62
CA LYS A 193 22.25 -19.60 8.03
C LYS A 193 21.51 -18.26 8.12
N GLY A 194 20.22 -18.28 7.83
CA GLY A 194 19.36 -17.09 7.83
C GLY A 194 18.71 -16.82 9.19
N TYR A 195 18.86 -15.62 9.72
CA TYR A 195 18.29 -15.19 11.00
C TYR A 195 17.45 -13.92 10.86
N VAL A 196 16.40 -13.78 11.65
CA VAL A 196 15.54 -12.59 11.63
C VAL A 196 16.18 -11.45 12.42
N ALA A 197 16.42 -10.31 11.78
CA ALA A 197 17.24 -9.22 12.30
C ALA A 197 16.72 -8.66 13.63
N HIS A 198 15.42 -8.31 13.72
CA HIS A 198 14.85 -7.78 14.97
C HIS A 198 15.02 -8.76 16.16
N ARG A 199 14.99 -10.08 15.92
CA ARG A 199 15.17 -11.06 17.00
C ARG A 199 16.59 -10.99 17.51
N LEU A 200 17.58 -10.92 16.62
CA LEU A 200 18.98 -10.78 17.01
C LEU A 200 19.22 -9.48 17.79
N VAL A 201 18.60 -8.36 17.36
CA VAL A 201 18.69 -7.09 18.10
C VAL A 201 18.08 -7.24 19.48
N VAL A 202 16.87 -7.77 19.61
CA VAL A 202 16.23 -8.00 20.93
C VAL A 202 17.08 -8.87 21.83
N ARG A 203 17.65 -9.96 21.30
CA ARG A 203 18.51 -10.88 22.06
C ARG A 203 19.76 -10.21 22.62
N ALA A 204 20.33 -9.25 21.91
CA ALA A 204 21.55 -8.55 22.33
C ALA A 204 21.28 -7.28 23.16
N TRP A 205 20.16 -6.59 22.91
CA TRP A 205 19.89 -5.25 23.46
C TRP A 205 18.81 -5.20 24.53
N ILE A 206 17.85 -6.12 24.50
CA ILE A 206 16.68 -6.11 25.39
C ILE A 206 16.75 -7.29 26.36
N GLY A 207 16.98 -8.51 25.86
CA GLY A 207 17.15 -9.69 26.68
C GLY A 207 16.63 -10.98 26.06
N GLU A 208 16.50 -12.00 26.92
CA GLU A 208 15.93 -13.29 26.58
C GLU A 208 14.48 -13.15 26.10
N ILE A 209 14.09 -13.92 25.08
CA ILE A 209 12.71 -13.94 24.56
C ILE A 209 12.05 -15.14 25.21
N PRO A 210 11.15 -14.96 26.20
CA PRO A 210 10.56 -16.10 26.90
C PRO A 210 9.68 -16.93 25.98
N GLU A 211 9.42 -18.17 26.36
CA GLU A 211 8.52 -19.04 25.62
C GLU A 211 7.13 -18.40 25.45
N GLY A 212 6.52 -18.59 24.28
CA GLY A 212 5.22 -17.99 23.94
C GLY A 212 5.23 -16.48 23.64
N HIS A 213 6.36 -15.79 23.82
CA HIS A 213 6.50 -14.38 23.50
C HIS A 213 6.99 -14.16 22.06
N MET A 214 6.82 -12.95 21.58
CA MET A 214 7.24 -12.50 20.27
C MET A 214 7.82 -11.10 20.34
N VAL A 215 8.57 -10.74 19.31
CA VAL A 215 9.07 -9.39 19.15
C VAL A 215 8.06 -8.58 18.35
N ASP A 216 7.65 -7.45 18.90
CA ASP A 216 6.78 -6.47 18.27
C ASP A 216 7.58 -5.21 17.92
N HIS A 217 7.25 -4.63 16.77
CA HIS A 217 7.74 -3.33 16.33
C HIS A 217 6.75 -2.28 16.84
N LYS A 218 7.18 -1.40 17.75
CA LYS A 218 6.32 -0.38 18.37
C LYS A 218 5.66 0.51 17.31
N ASN A 219 6.35 0.81 16.22
CA ASN A 219 5.83 1.58 15.08
C ASN A 219 5.22 0.73 13.94
N GLU A 220 5.11 -0.59 14.11
CA GLU A 220 4.67 -1.58 13.10
C GLU A 220 5.52 -1.67 11.81
N VAL A 221 6.61 -0.90 11.71
CA VAL A 221 7.53 -0.93 10.57
C VAL A 221 8.53 -2.07 10.76
N ARG A 222 8.25 -3.21 10.12
CA ARG A 222 9.08 -4.43 10.24
C ARG A 222 10.52 -4.29 9.75
N SER A 223 10.82 -3.25 8.97
CA SER A 223 12.17 -2.92 8.53
C SER A 223 12.96 -2.05 9.52
N ASP A 224 12.28 -1.41 10.47
CA ASP A 224 12.89 -0.59 11.51
C ASP A 224 13.28 -1.47 12.70
N ASN A 225 14.51 -1.99 12.65
CA ASN A 225 15.01 -2.91 13.66
C ASN A 225 15.76 -2.19 14.79
N ASP A 226 15.54 -0.89 14.98
CA ASP A 226 16.15 -0.17 16.09
C ASP A 226 15.68 -0.74 17.43
N ALA A 227 16.61 -1.05 18.34
CA ALA A 227 16.30 -1.62 19.65
C ALA A 227 15.27 -0.79 20.43
N SER A 228 15.29 0.55 20.28
CA SER A 228 14.30 1.44 20.90
C SER A 228 12.88 1.25 20.33
N ASN A 229 12.77 0.78 19.09
CA ASN A 229 11.52 0.47 18.40
C ASN A 229 11.04 -0.97 18.64
N LEU A 230 11.84 -1.83 19.27
CA LEU A 230 11.48 -3.22 19.52
C LEU A 230 11.02 -3.43 20.97
N ARG A 231 10.13 -4.41 21.17
CA ARG A 231 9.76 -4.91 22.49
C ARG A 231 9.35 -6.38 22.46
N ILE A 232 9.49 -7.06 23.58
CA ILE A 232 9.01 -8.42 23.78
C ILE A 232 7.57 -8.32 24.31
N VAL A 233 6.64 -9.01 23.65
CA VAL A 233 5.23 -9.02 24.00
C VAL A 233 4.66 -10.44 23.90
N THR A 234 3.59 -10.70 24.62
CA THR A 234 2.79 -11.93 24.43
C THR A 234 2.02 -11.86 23.11
N ARG A 235 1.58 -13.02 22.61
CA ARG A 235 0.66 -13.12 21.45
C ARG A 235 -0.60 -12.27 21.61
N SER A 236 -1.16 -12.25 22.82
CA SER A 236 -2.39 -11.51 23.14
C SER A 236 -2.17 -10.00 23.06
N GLU A 237 -1.06 -9.52 23.62
CA GLU A 237 -0.67 -8.10 23.57
C GLU A 237 -0.38 -7.64 22.15
N ASN A 238 0.36 -8.44 21.36
CA ASN A 238 0.58 -8.13 19.96
C ASN A 238 -0.74 -8.09 19.17
N GLY A 239 -1.66 -9.02 19.46
CA GLY A 239 -3.01 -9.03 18.89
C GLY A 239 -3.81 -7.77 19.23
N LYS A 240 -3.72 -7.27 20.45
CA LYS A 240 -4.36 -6.01 20.89
C LYS A 240 -3.70 -4.80 20.24
N HIS A 241 -2.36 -4.75 20.19
CA HIS A 241 -1.60 -3.67 19.57
C HIS A 241 -1.96 -3.52 18.09
N SER A 242 -1.90 -4.62 17.33
CA SER A 242 -2.22 -4.62 15.90
C SER A 242 -3.68 -4.28 15.58
N ARG A 243 -4.62 -4.45 16.53
CA ARG A 243 -6.03 -4.06 16.36
C ARG A 243 -6.26 -2.56 16.57
N VAL A 244 -5.41 -1.93 17.39
CA VAL A 244 -5.55 -0.53 17.80
C VAL A 244 -4.82 0.42 16.83
N VAL A 245 -3.71 -0.03 16.23
CA VAL A 245 -2.79 0.82 15.47
C VAL A 245 -3.04 0.80 13.95
N ARG A 246 -3.69 -0.24 13.40
CA ARG A 246 -3.59 -0.58 11.97
C ARG A 246 -4.36 0.21 10.92
N VAL A 247 -5.02 1.30 11.25
CA VAL A 247 -5.69 2.08 10.21
C VAL A 247 -5.53 3.56 10.49
N ALA A 248 -4.74 4.24 9.66
CA ALA A 248 -4.86 5.67 9.52
C ALA A 248 -6.31 6.00 9.18
N VAL A 249 -6.87 6.99 9.87
CA VAL A 249 -8.29 7.33 9.76
C VAL A 249 -8.44 8.74 9.23
N ASP A 250 -9.35 8.89 8.28
CA ASP A 250 -9.77 10.20 7.81
C ASP A 250 -10.97 10.64 8.65
N GLN A 251 -10.89 11.85 9.21
CA GLN A 251 -12.05 12.59 9.64
C GLN A 251 -12.63 13.31 8.42
N ARG A 252 -13.93 13.13 8.20
CA ARG A 252 -14.63 13.68 7.04
C ARG A 252 -15.76 14.58 7.46
N LEU A 253 -15.89 15.71 6.76
CA LEU A 253 -17.03 16.60 6.95
C LEU A 253 -18.31 15.91 6.46
N GLU A 254 -19.36 15.91 7.27
CA GLU A 254 -20.62 15.23 6.92
C GLU A 254 -21.24 15.74 5.61
N ARG A 255 -21.21 17.05 5.41
CA ARG A 255 -21.90 17.71 4.29
C ARG A 255 -21.24 17.46 2.93
N THR A 256 -19.91 17.35 2.90
CA THR A 256 -19.14 17.27 1.64
C THR A 256 -18.47 15.92 1.46
N GLY A 257 -18.18 15.19 2.53
CA GLY A 257 -17.40 13.97 2.51
C GLY A 257 -15.88 14.21 2.37
N ASP A 258 -15.46 15.48 2.35
CA ASP A 258 -14.06 15.87 2.23
C ASP A 258 -13.27 15.43 3.45
N VAL A 259 -12.04 14.97 3.22
CA VAL A 259 -11.09 14.72 4.29
C VAL A 259 -10.65 16.06 4.85
N ILE A 260 -10.90 16.27 6.14
CA ILE A 260 -10.47 17.49 6.83
C ILE A 260 -9.23 17.25 7.68
N ALA A 261 -8.99 16.00 8.09
CA ALA A 261 -7.81 15.58 8.81
C ALA A 261 -7.59 14.08 8.62
N THR A 262 -6.33 13.66 8.56
CA THR A 262 -5.93 12.25 8.56
C THR A 262 -5.05 12.02 9.78
N PHE A 263 -5.41 11.01 10.56
CA PHE A 263 -4.70 10.63 11.78
C PHE A 263 -4.02 9.30 11.58
N LYS A 264 -2.91 9.08 12.28
CA LYS A 264 -2.10 7.85 12.13
C LYS A 264 -2.84 6.61 12.63
N SER A 265 -3.80 6.79 13.54
CA SER A 265 -4.66 5.73 14.06
C SER A 265 -5.98 6.29 14.63
N MET A 266 -6.94 5.41 14.93
CA MET A 266 -8.16 5.80 15.67
C MET A 266 -7.86 6.38 17.07
N VAL A 267 -6.76 5.96 17.71
CA VAL A 267 -6.38 6.46 19.04
C VAL A 267 -5.82 7.87 18.95
N ASP A 268 -5.01 8.11 17.93
CA ASP A 268 -4.45 9.41 17.59
C ASP A 268 -5.57 10.42 17.31
N ALA A 269 -6.52 10.02 16.46
CA ALA A 269 -7.75 10.75 16.17
C ALA A 269 -8.57 11.05 17.43
N ALA A 270 -8.79 10.05 18.28
CA ALA A 270 -9.56 10.19 19.51
C ALA A 270 -8.93 11.22 20.47
N ARG A 271 -7.60 11.20 20.60
CA ARG A 271 -6.85 12.12 21.45
C ARG A 271 -6.94 13.56 20.95
N GLU A 272 -6.69 13.78 19.65
CA GLU A 272 -6.67 15.13 19.07
C GLU A 272 -8.05 15.75 18.93
N THR A 273 -9.06 14.97 18.56
CA THR A 273 -10.43 15.46 18.40
C THR A 273 -11.26 15.43 19.69
N GLN A 274 -10.67 14.99 20.81
CA GLN A 274 -11.36 14.77 22.09
C GLN A 274 -12.60 13.87 21.97
N THR A 275 -12.54 12.89 21.05
CA THR A 275 -13.61 11.95 20.74
C THR A 275 -13.31 10.58 21.33
N LYS A 276 -14.33 9.75 21.60
CA LYS A 276 -14.10 8.37 22.04
C LYS A 276 -13.70 7.49 20.85
N HIS A 277 -12.59 6.77 20.95
CA HIS A 277 -12.14 5.85 19.89
C HIS A 277 -13.20 4.78 19.52
N GLY A 278 -14.03 4.34 20.48
CA GLY A 278 -15.14 3.42 20.21
C GLY A 278 -16.24 4.02 19.31
N SER A 279 -16.47 5.33 19.40
CA SER A 279 -17.39 6.07 18.52
C SER A 279 -16.81 6.16 17.10
N ILE A 280 -15.50 6.41 16.97
CA ILE A 280 -14.78 6.40 15.70
C ILE A 280 -14.88 5.01 15.04
N ALA A 281 -14.57 3.94 15.78
CA ALA A 281 -14.67 2.57 15.29
C ALA A 281 -16.10 2.18 14.87
N THR A 282 -17.12 2.72 15.52
CA THR A 282 -18.53 2.48 15.17
C THR A 282 -18.94 3.27 13.92
N SER A 283 -18.46 4.51 13.81
CA SER A 283 -18.62 5.35 12.61
C SER A 283 -18.03 4.67 11.38
N MET A 284 -16.81 4.12 11.49
CA MET A 284 -16.13 3.42 10.39
C MET A 284 -16.84 2.12 9.97
N ARG A 285 -17.42 1.38 10.92
CA ARG A 285 -18.10 0.10 10.64
C ARG A 285 -19.49 0.30 10.04
N ASN A 286 -20.25 1.24 10.59
CA ASN A 286 -21.68 1.35 10.33
C ASN A 286 -22.07 2.65 9.58
N GLY A 287 -21.10 3.51 9.27
CA GLY A 287 -21.35 4.82 8.66
C GLY A 287 -22.21 5.70 9.55
N VAL A 288 -22.00 5.65 10.87
CA VAL A 288 -22.69 6.47 11.87
C VAL A 288 -21.94 7.77 12.08
N ARG A 289 -22.66 8.89 12.19
CA ARG A 289 -22.07 10.22 12.40
C ARG A 289 -21.62 10.42 13.84
N VAL A 290 -20.53 11.14 14.04
CA VAL A 290 -19.96 11.47 15.35
C VAL A 290 -19.91 12.99 15.49
N MET A 291 -20.47 13.50 16.58
CA MET A 291 -20.54 14.93 16.87
C MET A 291 -19.28 15.40 17.61
N ALA A 292 -18.66 16.48 17.16
CA ALA A 292 -17.62 17.17 17.91
C ALA A 292 -18.21 17.83 19.16
N LYS A 293 -17.47 17.76 20.25
CA LYS A 293 -17.84 18.42 21.50
C LYS A 293 -17.63 19.94 21.47
N ALA A 294 -16.70 20.42 20.66
CA ALA A 294 -16.31 21.83 20.64
C ALA A 294 -17.39 22.73 20.02
N ASP A 295 -17.98 22.30 18.91
CA ASP A 295 -18.83 23.13 18.03
C ASP A 295 -20.11 22.43 17.57
N GLY A 296 -20.33 21.17 17.94
CA GLY A 296 -21.49 20.38 17.51
C GLY A 296 -21.41 19.89 16.05
N THR A 297 -20.29 20.09 15.35
CA THR A 297 -20.12 19.67 13.96
C THR A 297 -20.17 18.15 13.85
N LEU A 298 -20.85 17.64 12.82
CA LEU A 298 -20.98 16.21 12.56
C LEU A 298 -19.90 15.73 11.58
N TYR A 299 -19.25 14.63 11.94
CA TYR A 299 -18.22 14.00 11.14
C TYR A 299 -18.51 12.52 10.87
N TYR A 300 -17.95 12.04 9.77
CA TYR A 300 -17.78 10.61 9.52
C TYR A 300 -16.31 10.23 9.65
N TRP A 301 -16.08 8.97 10.01
CA TRP A 301 -14.75 8.39 10.07
C TRP A 301 -14.64 7.26 9.05
N SER A 302 -13.57 7.26 8.28
CA SER A 302 -13.26 6.19 7.32
C SER A 302 -11.81 5.75 7.45
N LYS A 303 -11.47 4.60 6.87
CA LYS A 303 -10.06 4.27 6.65
C LYS A 303 -9.46 5.28 5.69
N GLN A 304 -8.19 5.63 5.88
CA GLN A 304 -7.46 6.52 4.98
C GLN A 304 -7.56 6.00 3.54
N GLY A 305 -7.83 6.90 2.60
CA GLY A 305 -7.92 6.57 1.18
C GLY A 305 -9.18 5.78 0.79
N THR A 306 -10.13 5.59 1.72
CA THR A 306 -11.47 5.14 1.35
C THR A 306 -12.10 6.26 0.50
N PRO A 307 -12.63 5.97 -0.69
CA PRO A 307 -13.41 6.95 -1.43
C PRO A 307 -14.54 7.49 -0.55
N PRO A 308 -14.96 8.75 -0.72
CA PRO A 308 -16.14 9.22 -0.03
C PRO A 308 -17.26 8.20 -0.27
N VAL A 309 -17.82 7.65 0.80
CA VAL A 309 -19.09 6.92 0.68
C VAL A 309 -20.12 8.01 0.43
N HIS A 310 -20.23 8.44 -0.83
CA HIS A 310 -21.44 9.09 -1.28
C HIS A 310 -22.53 8.06 -1.04
N LYS A 311 -23.27 8.19 0.06
CA LYS A 311 -24.65 7.73 0.06
C LYS A 311 -25.32 8.57 -1.01
N SER A 312 -25.31 8.05 -2.24
CA SER A 312 -25.81 8.69 -3.44
C SER A 312 -27.32 8.85 -3.32
N LYS A 313 -27.73 9.90 -2.63
CA LYS A 313 -29.10 10.39 -2.65
C LYS A 313 -28.96 11.91 -2.57
N THR A 314 -28.95 12.67 -3.67
CA THR A 314 -30.16 12.94 -4.44
C THR A 314 -29.89 14.10 -5.43
N ARG A 315 -29.54 13.84 -6.69
CA ARG A 315 -29.64 14.89 -7.74
C ARG A 315 -30.40 14.44 -8.99
N THR A 316 -30.23 13.21 -9.43
CA THR A 316 -30.95 12.63 -10.57
C THR A 316 -32.45 12.45 -10.32
N TRP A 317 -32.87 12.14 -9.09
CA TRP A 317 -34.29 11.97 -8.73
C TRP A 317 -35.13 13.25 -8.80
N ARG A 318 -34.49 14.44 -8.77
CA ARG A 318 -35.16 15.74 -8.83
C ARG A 318 -35.20 16.36 -10.23
N ARG A 319 -34.64 15.67 -11.24
CA ARG A 319 -34.78 16.13 -12.63
C ARG A 319 -36.17 15.80 -13.13
N ALA A 320 -36.76 16.76 -13.84
CA ALA A 320 -38.00 16.53 -14.54
C ALA A 320 -37.81 15.43 -15.59
N VAL A 321 -38.85 14.62 -15.80
CA VAL A 321 -38.85 13.51 -16.75
C VAL A 321 -40.08 13.59 -17.64
N THR A 322 -39.89 13.33 -18.92
CA THR A 322 -40.95 13.33 -19.93
C THR A 322 -41.23 11.90 -20.35
N GLN A 323 -42.51 11.53 -20.32
CA GLN A 323 -43.06 10.27 -20.80
C GLN A 323 -43.39 10.41 -22.29
N HIS A 324 -42.97 9.45 -23.10
CA HIS A 324 -43.22 9.42 -24.55
C HIS A 324 -43.91 8.13 -24.97
N ALA A 325 -44.83 8.22 -25.94
CA ALA A 325 -45.49 7.08 -26.54
C ALA A 325 -44.51 6.24 -27.36
N VAL A 326 -44.53 4.91 -27.19
CA VAL A 326 -43.63 4.01 -27.95
C VAL A 326 -43.95 4.00 -29.45
N LYS A 327 -45.23 4.19 -29.83
CA LYS A 327 -45.69 4.07 -31.22
C LYS A 327 -45.17 5.19 -32.14
N ASN A 328 -45.03 6.41 -31.64
CA ASN A 328 -44.69 7.59 -32.45
C ASN A 328 -43.69 8.55 -31.78
N GLY A 329 -43.19 8.24 -30.57
CA GLY A 329 -42.25 9.08 -29.83
C GLY A 329 -42.84 10.37 -29.27
N GLN A 330 -44.15 10.60 -29.43
CA GLN A 330 -44.80 11.84 -29.01
C GLN A 330 -44.77 11.97 -27.49
N ALA A 331 -44.46 13.18 -26.99
CA ALA A 331 -44.51 13.49 -25.57
C ALA A 331 -45.97 13.42 -25.06
N ILE A 332 -46.16 12.71 -23.95
CA ILE A 332 -47.46 12.49 -23.30
C ILE A 332 -47.58 13.40 -22.08
N ALA A 333 -46.60 13.38 -21.19
CA ALA A 333 -46.64 14.10 -19.93
C ALA A 333 -45.22 14.36 -19.40
N THR A 334 -45.04 15.50 -18.72
CA THR A 334 -43.80 15.85 -18.03
C THR A 334 -44.04 15.95 -16.53
N TYR A 335 -43.19 15.30 -15.75
CA TYR A 335 -43.26 15.25 -14.29
C TYR A 335 -42.06 15.98 -13.72
N LYS A 336 -42.20 16.63 -12.56
CA LYS A 336 -41.12 17.37 -11.88
C LYS A 336 -40.01 16.46 -11.37
N SER A 337 -40.29 15.16 -11.22
CA SER A 337 -39.34 14.16 -10.75
C SER A 337 -39.70 12.75 -11.23
N GLY A 338 -38.72 11.85 -11.22
CA GLY A 338 -38.99 10.42 -11.43
C GLY A 338 -39.95 9.82 -10.38
N ASN A 339 -39.96 10.34 -9.15
CA ASN A 339 -40.87 9.88 -8.10
C ASN A 339 -42.32 10.25 -8.38
N GLU A 340 -42.56 11.45 -8.89
CA GLU A 340 -43.88 11.89 -9.30
C GLU A 340 -44.39 11.06 -10.49
N ALA A 341 -43.51 10.82 -11.48
CA ALA A 341 -43.80 9.93 -12.60
C ALA A 341 -44.13 8.49 -12.17
N ALA A 342 -43.36 7.93 -11.24
CA ALA A 342 -43.61 6.59 -10.68
C ALA A 342 -44.97 6.52 -9.99
N LYS A 343 -45.31 7.53 -9.18
CA LYS A 343 -46.61 7.62 -8.51
C LYS A 343 -47.78 7.73 -9.50
N ALA A 344 -47.61 8.48 -10.59
CA ALA A 344 -48.64 8.65 -11.61
C ALA A 344 -48.85 7.41 -12.49
N THR A 345 -47.80 6.62 -12.72
CA THR A 345 -47.81 5.47 -13.66
C THR A 345 -47.84 4.10 -12.99
N GLY A 346 -47.76 4.05 -11.66
CA GLY A 346 -47.64 2.80 -10.90
C GLY A 346 -46.28 2.11 -11.09
N GLY A 347 -45.30 2.82 -11.64
CA GLY A 347 -43.97 2.28 -11.94
C GLY A 347 -42.97 2.40 -10.79
N TRP A 348 -41.77 1.87 -11.00
CA TRP A 348 -40.65 2.04 -10.09
C TRP A 348 -39.77 3.20 -10.53
N THR A 349 -39.50 4.15 -9.64
CA THR A 349 -38.70 5.33 -9.99
C THR A 349 -37.31 4.97 -10.52
N ALA A 350 -36.67 3.92 -9.98
CA ALA A 350 -35.36 3.46 -10.45
C ALA A 350 -35.39 3.03 -11.92
N ASN A 351 -36.46 2.36 -12.36
CA ASN A 351 -36.60 1.90 -13.74
C ASN A 351 -36.83 3.06 -14.71
N ILE A 352 -37.64 4.04 -14.30
CA ILE A 352 -37.88 5.27 -15.08
C ILE A 352 -36.58 6.03 -15.29
N LEU A 353 -35.79 6.26 -14.23
CA LEU A 353 -34.52 6.97 -14.33
C LEU A 353 -33.46 6.20 -15.14
N LEU A 354 -33.44 4.87 -15.02
CA LEU A 354 -32.56 4.02 -15.82
C LEU A 354 -32.92 4.11 -17.32
N ALA A 355 -34.21 4.18 -17.65
CA ALA A 355 -34.67 4.38 -19.01
C ALA A 355 -34.28 5.75 -19.58
N CYS A 356 -34.37 6.82 -18.77
CA CYS A 356 -33.89 8.15 -19.14
C CYS A 356 -32.39 8.18 -19.49
N ASN A 357 -31.55 7.42 -18.78
CA ASN A 357 -30.10 7.40 -19.00
C ASN A 357 -29.67 6.60 -20.24
N ARG A 358 -30.53 5.69 -20.71
CA ARG A 358 -30.17 4.73 -21.76
C ARG A 358 -30.48 5.24 -23.17
N ASP A 359 -31.00 6.46 -23.31
CA ASP A 359 -31.48 7.07 -24.56
C ASP A 359 -32.08 6.00 -25.48
N TRP A 360 -33.37 5.67 -25.26
CA TRP A 360 -34.17 4.59 -25.88
C TRP A 360 -34.55 3.38 -24.97
N GLY A 361 -34.55 3.55 -23.64
CA GLY A 361 -35.16 2.58 -22.72
C GLY A 361 -36.69 2.74 -22.60
N SER A 362 -37.46 1.65 -22.75
CA SER A 362 -38.91 1.65 -22.46
C SER A 362 -39.22 0.95 -21.13
N VAL A 363 -40.14 1.51 -20.35
CA VAL A 363 -40.59 0.99 -19.04
C VAL A 363 -42.08 0.67 -19.13
N LEU A 364 -42.47 -0.48 -18.59
CA LEU A 364 -43.87 -0.85 -18.41
C LEU A 364 -44.50 -0.02 -17.29
N ALA A 365 -45.53 0.75 -17.59
CA ALA A 365 -46.39 1.36 -16.59
C ALA A 365 -47.38 0.29 -16.08
N GLN A 366 -47.48 0.15 -14.76
CA GLN A 366 -48.34 -0.87 -14.16
C GLN A 366 -49.82 -0.47 -14.19
N ASN A 367 -50.11 0.84 -14.20
CA ASN A 367 -51.49 1.33 -14.16
C ASN A 367 -52.29 1.00 -15.42
N ASP A 368 -51.65 0.93 -16.59
CA ASP A 368 -52.33 0.68 -17.87
C ASP A 368 -51.73 -0.47 -18.69
N GLY A 369 -50.69 -1.14 -18.16
CA GLY A 369 -50.02 -2.25 -18.82
C GLY A 369 -49.26 -1.87 -20.10
N LYS A 370 -49.04 -0.58 -20.39
CA LYS A 370 -48.37 -0.12 -21.61
C LYS A 370 -46.91 0.24 -21.34
N ARG A 371 -46.08 0.14 -22.37
CA ARG A 371 -44.69 0.60 -22.33
C ARG A 371 -44.57 2.05 -22.77
N TYR A 372 -43.70 2.79 -22.10
CA TYR A 372 -43.40 4.19 -22.39
C TYR A 372 -41.90 4.42 -22.44
N PHE A 373 -41.45 5.28 -23.35
CA PHE A 373 -40.09 5.81 -23.31
C PHE A 373 -40.02 6.95 -22.30
N TRP A 374 -38.88 7.06 -21.64
CA TRP A 374 -38.64 8.12 -20.65
C TRP A 374 -37.36 8.87 -21.00
N ARG A 375 -37.42 10.20 -20.91
CA ARG A 375 -36.27 11.08 -21.10
C ARG A 375 -36.22 12.11 -19.99
N PHE A 376 -35.04 12.62 -19.67
CA PHE A 376 -34.98 13.83 -18.86
C PHE A 376 -35.55 14.99 -19.69
N ALA A 377 -36.36 15.82 -19.04
CA ALA A 377 -36.87 17.05 -19.64
C ALA A 377 -35.75 18.08 -19.83
#